data_AF-A0A2N0MHG2-F1
#
_entry.id   AF-A0A2N0MHG2-F1
#
_cell.length_a   1.000
_cell.length_b   1.000
_cell.length_c   1.000
_cell.angle_alpha   90.00
_cell.angle_beta   90.00
_cell.angle_gamma   90.00
#
_symmetry.space_group_name_H-M   'P 1'
#
loop_
_entity.id
_entity.type
_entity.pdbx_description
1 polymer ?
#
loop_
_entity_poly.entity_id
_entity_poly.type
_entity_poly.pdbx_seq_one_letter_code
_entity_poly.pdbx_strand_id
1 'polypeptide(L)'
;DAFDLVFENSQVMMFSVDHHFRIEKVNHRWIEEMGFQHSEVLGQKPSEFGIEESRAYVYSLFSPRLDQLGFARQIPVSLINKDGRLLESFLDIQICRTASCYAVGAWYDRDLPIQLERASWTMRILARLSRLQHEFELFWPAHIGCSSATGQSPRENYSFSQPAVDREASAPNPVLSVDLEYHRVTIGDKPVRLTAREWNILQVLVKNVGRVIGPRQLLQEAWGPEYSNEFDYVRAYIRRLRKKLESDPKNPRHILLERGIGYRLVLQA
;
A
#
# COMPACT_ATOMS: atom_id res chain seq x y z
N ASP A 1 22.14 -5.39 -7.77
CA ASP A 1 22.48 -4.18 -6.97
C ASP A 1 22.02 -4.39 -5.51
N ALA A 2 21.99 -3.37 -4.64
CA ALA A 2 21.51 -3.52 -3.25
C ALA A 2 20.01 -3.85 -3.16
N PHE A 3 19.22 -3.42 -4.15
CA PHE A 3 17.81 -3.76 -4.26
C PHE A 3 17.64 -5.26 -4.54
N ASP A 4 18.35 -5.78 -5.55
CA ASP A 4 18.31 -7.20 -5.91
C ASP A 4 18.75 -8.08 -4.73
N LEU A 5 19.77 -7.65 -3.97
CA LEU A 5 20.22 -8.41 -2.79
C LEU A 5 19.11 -8.53 -1.73
N VAL A 6 18.40 -7.44 -1.44
CA VAL A 6 17.30 -7.43 -0.46
C VAL A 6 16.08 -8.18 -0.98
N PHE A 7 15.77 -8.02 -2.27
CA PHE A 7 14.66 -8.68 -2.94
C PHE A 7 14.84 -10.20 -2.95
N GLU A 8 15.99 -10.69 -3.43
CA GLU A 8 16.27 -12.11 -3.60
C GLU A 8 16.39 -12.85 -2.26
N ASN A 9 17.04 -12.24 -1.26
CA ASN A 9 17.24 -12.86 0.05
C ASN A 9 16.05 -12.66 1.01
N SER A 10 14.99 -11.96 0.57
CA SER A 10 13.80 -11.78 1.39
C SER A 10 13.17 -13.15 1.70
N GLN A 11 12.83 -13.33 2.97
CA GLN A 11 12.25 -14.57 3.49
C GLN A 11 10.72 -14.60 3.37
N VAL A 12 10.16 -13.63 2.65
CA VAL A 12 8.76 -13.60 2.24
C VAL A 12 8.72 -13.66 0.71
N MET A 13 7.60 -14.10 0.15
CA MET A 13 7.45 -14.13 -1.30
C MET A 13 7.45 -12.71 -1.84
N MET A 14 8.33 -12.42 -2.80
CA MET A 14 8.47 -11.12 -3.41
C MET A 14 8.20 -11.21 -4.91
N PHE A 15 7.63 -10.14 -5.48
CA PHE A 15 7.54 -9.97 -6.92
C PHE A 15 7.69 -8.51 -7.33
N SER A 16 8.08 -8.26 -8.58
CA SER A 16 7.94 -6.96 -9.25
C SER A 16 7.12 -7.11 -10.54
N VAL A 17 6.48 -6.02 -10.94
CA VAL A 17 5.74 -5.94 -12.20
C VAL A 17 6.17 -4.75 -13.05
N ASP A 18 6.07 -4.92 -14.36
CA ASP A 18 6.23 -3.86 -15.35
C ASP A 18 4.98 -2.96 -15.46
N HIS A 19 5.04 -1.96 -16.33
CA HIS A 19 3.95 -1.02 -16.60
C HIS A 19 2.70 -1.66 -17.25
N HIS A 20 2.82 -2.91 -17.73
CA HIS A 20 1.70 -3.70 -18.25
C HIS A 20 1.15 -4.69 -17.20
N PHE A 21 1.58 -4.54 -15.94
CA PHE A 21 1.25 -5.44 -14.84
C PHE A 21 1.67 -6.89 -15.09
N ARG A 22 2.78 -7.09 -15.79
CA ARG A 22 3.39 -8.39 -16.01
C ARG A 22 4.53 -8.59 -15.03
N ILE A 23 4.64 -9.78 -14.49
CA ILE A 23 5.69 -10.14 -13.53
C ILE A 23 7.04 -10.03 -14.22
N GLU A 24 7.89 -9.16 -13.69
CA GLU A 24 9.25 -8.92 -14.17
C GLU A 24 10.27 -9.71 -13.34
N LYS A 25 10.06 -9.80 -12.02
CA LYS A 25 10.88 -10.60 -11.11
C LYS A 25 10.03 -11.27 -10.04
N VAL A 26 10.52 -12.41 -9.56
CA VAL A 26 10.07 -13.09 -8.33
C VAL A 26 11.30 -13.59 -7.59
N ASN A 27 11.28 -13.62 -6.27
CA ASN A 27 12.42 -14.12 -5.51
C ASN A 27 12.36 -15.64 -5.32
N HIS A 28 13.45 -16.21 -4.79
CA HIS A 28 13.55 -17.65 -4.52
C HIS A 28 12.38 -18.17 -3.67
N ARG A 29 11.98 -17.42 -2.63
CA ARG A 29 10.89 -17.83 -1.74
C ARG A 29 9.56 -17.97 -2.48
N TRP A 30 9.28 -17.10 -3.44
CA TRP A 30 8.08 -17.18 -4.27
C TRP A 30 8.06 -18.49 -5.08
N ILE A 31 9.19 -18.86 -5.70
CA ILE A 31 9.32 -20.08 -6.49
C ILE A 31 9.13 -21.34 -5.64
N GLU A 32 9.75 -21.37 -4.45
CA GLU A 32 9.60 -22.48 -3.50
C GLU A 32 8.15 -22.71 -3.08
N GLU A 33 7.43 -21.65 -2.72
CA GLU A 33 6.05 -21.74 -2.20
C GLU A 33 5.04 -22.01 -3.31
N MET A 34 5.22 -21.38 -4.47
CA MET A 34 4.28 -21.46 -5.58
C MET A 34 4.55 -22.67 -6.49
N GLY A 35 5.75 -23.24 -6.47
CA GLY A 35 6.12 -24.45 -7.22
C GLY A 35 6.33 -24.25 -8.72
N PHE A 36 6.27 -23.02 -9.23
CA PHE A 36 6.53 -22.70 -10.63
C PHE A 36 8.00 -22.38 -10.88
N GLN A 37 8.48 -22.57 -12.10
CA GLN A 37 9.78 -22.08 -12.55
C GLN A 37 9.69 -20.61 -12.97
N HIS A 38 10.81 -19.87 -12.91
CA HIS A 38 10.84 -18.47 -13.35
C HIS A 38 10.29 -18.30 -14.78
N SER A 39 10.69 -19.17 -15.72
CA SER A 39 10.21 -19.10 -17.11
C SER A 39 8.71 -19.30 -17.28
N GLU A 40 8.02 -19.91 -16.31
CA GLU A 40 6.57 -20.10 -16.33
C GLU A 40 5.83 -18.85 -15.83
N VAL A 41 6.49 -18.00 -15.06
CA VAL A 41 5.88 -16.89 -14.30
C VAL A 41 6.21 -15.54 -14.92
N LEU A 42 7.44 -15.37 -15.43
CA LEU A 42 7.88 -14.11 -16.01
C LEU A 42 7.04 -13.75 -17.23
N GLY A 43 6.60 -12.49 -17.30
CA GLY A 43 5.71 -11.99 -18.34
C GLY A 43 4.22 -12.26 -18.12
N GLN A 44 3.85 -13.09 -17.14
CA GLN A 44 2.45 -13.36 -16.79
C GLN A 44 1.87 -12.25 -15.92
N LYS A 45 0.55 -12.12 -15.90
CA LYS A 45 -0.10 -11.17 -14.99
C LYS A 45 -0.24 -11.80 -13.59
N PRO A 46 -0.01 -11.04 -12.49
CA PRO A 46 -0.21 -11.55 -11.13
C PRO A 46 -1.60 -12.16 -10.88
N SER A 47 -2.60 -11.70 -11.63
CA SER A 47 -3.94 -12.25 -11.50
C SER A 47 -4.06 -13.69 -11.93
N GLU A 48 -3.18 -14.22 -12.78
CA GLU A 48 -3.31 -15.59 -13.28
C GLU A 48 -3.08 -16.66 -12.21
N PHE A 49 -2.52 -16.28 -11.05
CA PHE A 49 -2.20 -17.18 -9.94
C PHE A 49 -3.21 -17.10 -8.77
N GLY A 50 -4.16 -16.16 -8.81
CA GLY A 50 -5.14 -15.94 -7.74
C GLY A 50 -6.53 -16.47 -8.06
N ILE A 51 -7.40 -16.54 -7.05
CA ILE A 51 -8.83 -16.82 -7.25
C ILE A 51 -9.55 -15.59 -7.82
N GLU A 52 -10.60 -15.80 -8.61
CA GLU A 52 -11.30 -14.75 -9.36
C GLU A 52 -11.73 -13.56 -8.48
N GLU A 53 -12.24 -13.83 -7.29
CA GLU A 53 -12.69 -12.84 -6.33
C GLU A 53 -11.55 -11.94 -5.85
N SER A 54 -10.41 -12.53 -5.48
CA SER A 54 -9.23 -11.78 -5.04
C SER A 54 -8.56 -11.03 -6.20
N ARG A 55 -8.59 -11.60 -7.42
CA ARG A 55 -8.02 -10.97 -8.63
C ARG A 55 -8.70 -9.65 -8.95
N ALA A 56 -10.04 -9.65 -8.96
CA ALA A 56 -10.82 -8.45 -9.24
C ALA A 56 -10.53 -7.35 -8.21
N TYR A 57 -10.44 -7.73 -6.92
CA TYR A 57 -10.08 -6.80 -5.85
C TYR A 57 -8.66 -6.25 -6.02
N VAL A 58 -7.65 -7.09 -6.25
CA VAL A 58 -6.26 -6.67 -6.46
C VAL A 58 -6.14 -5.76 -7.69
N TYR A 59 -6.82 -6.06 -8.79
CA TYR A 59 -6.86 -5.17 -9.95
C TYR A 59 -7.47 -3.81 -9.64
N SER A 60 -8.57 -3.79 -8.88
CA SER A 60 -9.21 -2.53 -8.47
C SER A 60 -8.31 -1.65 -7.61
N LEU A 61 -7.35 -2.26 -6.88
CA LEU A 61 -6.41 -1.52 -6.05
C LEU A 61 -5.44 -0.70 -6.90
N PHE A 62 -5.05 -1.15 -8.09
CA PHE A 62 -4.22 -0.38 -9.03
C PHE A 62 -4.98 0.77 -9.72
N SER A 63 -6.04 1.26 -9.08
CA SER A 63 -6.72 2.48 -9.49
C SER A 63 -5.75 3.68 -9.52
N PRO A 64 -6.07 4.74 -10.30
CA PRO A 64 -5.29 5.98 -10.34
C PRO A 64 -5.03 6.63 -8.98
N ARG A 65 -5.83 6.30 -7.96
CA ARG A 65 -5.65 6.81 -6.59
C ARG A 65 -4.50 6.11 -5.87
N LEU A 66 -4.33 4.80 -6.04
CA LEU A 66 -3.18 4.09 -5.47
C LEU A 66 -1.88 4.54 -6.14
N ASP A 67 -1.97 4.87 -7.43
CA ASP A 67 -0.88 5.55 -8.12
C ASP A 67 -0.49 6.84 -7.38
N GLN A 68 -1.44 7.71 -7.06
CA GLN A 68 -1.13 8.95 -6.34
C GLN A 68 -0.54 8.71 -4.94
N LEU A 69 -0.96 7.65 -4.24
CA LEU A 69 -0.53 7.33 -2.86
C LEU A 69 0.80 6.57 -2.79
N GLY A 70 1.13 5.80 -3.83
CA GLY A 70 2.38 5.07 -3.96
C GLY A 70 2.49 3.76 -3.19
N PHE A 71 1.53 3.35 -2.35
CA PHE A 71 1.57 2.06 -1.64
C PHE A 71 0.23 1.60 -1.08
N ALA A 72 0.08 0.29 -0.85
CA ALA A 72 -1.00 -0.33 -0.07
C ALA A 72 -0.45 -1.51 0.75
N ARG A 73 -1.11 -1.84 1.87
CA ARG A 73 -0.64 -2.87 2.81
C ARG A 73 -1.76 -3.76 3.32
N GLN A 74 -1.40 -4.98 3.72
CA GLN A 74 -2.28 -5.99 4.31
C GLN A 74 -3.53 -6.25 3.46
N ILE A 75 -3.35 -6.27 2.14
CA ILE A 75 -4.41 -6.60 1.19
C ILE A 75 -4.65 -8.10 1.29
N PRO A 76 -5.83 -8.58 1.70
CA PRO A 76 -6.11 -10.02 1.70
C PRO A 76 -6.10 -10.55 0.26
N VAL A 77 -5.35 -11.62 0.03
CA VAL A 77 -5.24 -12.30 -1.27
C VAL A 77 -5.23 -13.80 -1.07
N SER A 78 -5.82 -14.52 -2.02
CA SER A 78 -5.77 -15.98 -2.06
C SER A 78 -5.14 -16.44 -3.36
N LEU A 79 -4.19 -17.36 -3.24
CA LEU A 79 -3.35 -17.84 -4.33
C LEU A 79 -3.47 -19.35 -4.46
N ILE A 80 -3.28 -19.85 -5.67
CA ILE A 80 -3.22 -21.28 -5.93
C ILE A 80 -1.81 -21.61 -6.42
N ASN A 81 -1.12 -22.49 -5.70
CA ASN A 81 0.19 -22.97 -6.13
C ASN A 81 0.07 -24.03 -7.24
N LYS A 82 1.20 -24.45 -7.82
CA LYS A 82 1.22 -25.41 -8.94
C LYS A 82 0.58 -26.77 -8.62
N ASP A 83 0.59 -27.17 -7.36
CA ASP A 83 -0.01 -28.42 -6.87
C ASP A 83 -1.52 -28.30 -6.57
N GLY A 84 -2.12 -27.12 -6.79
CA GLY A 84 -3.53 -26.86 -6.52
C GLY A 84 -3.85 -26.52 -5.06
N ARG A 85 -2.83 -26.29 -4.21
CA ARG A 85 -3.02 -25.87 -2.82
C ARG A 85 -3.41 -24.38 -2.76
N LEU A 86 -4.48 -24.10 -2.02
CA LEU A 86 -4.88 -22.74 -1.67
C LEU A 86 -3.95 -22.17 -0.59
N LEU A 87 -3.45 -20.97 -0.83
CA LEU A 87 -2.64 -20.17 0.08
C LEU A 87 -3.40 -18.88 0.40
N GLU A 88 -3.91 -18.77 1.62
CA GLU A 88 -4.45 -17.51 2.12
C GLU A 88 -3.30 -16.63 2.60
N SER A 89 -3.21 -15.41 2.06
CA SER A 89 -2.05 -14.54 2.24
C SER A 89 -2.46 -13.07 2.28
N PHE A 90 -1.50 -12.22 2.61
CA PHE A 90 -1.62 -10.78 2.61
C PHE A 90 -0.56 -10.18 1.68
N LEU A 91 -0.97 -9.15 0.95
CA LEU A 91 -0.15 -8.42 0.01
C LEU A 91 0.14 -7.01 0.54
N ASP A 92 1.43 -6.67 0.64
CA ASP A 92 1.92 -5.31 0.69
C ASP A 92 2.48 -4.93 -0.69
N ILE A 93 2.11 -3.76 -1.22
CA ILE A 93 2.55 -3.30 -2.53
C ILE A 93 3.04 -1.86 -2.49
N GLN A 94 4.11 -1.59 -3.21
CA GLN A 94 4.73 -0.29 -3.38
C GLN A 94 4.82 0.02 -4.88
N ILE A 95 4.36 1.21 -5.28
CA ILE A 95 4.51 1.71 -6.64
C ILE A 95 5.87 2.43 -6.73
N CYS A 96 6.68 2.05 -7.71
CA CYS A 96 8.08 2.45 -7.86
C CYS A 96 8.32 3.39 -9.06
N ARG A 97 7.58 3.21 -10.17
CA ARG A 97 7.66 4.05 -11.39
C ARG A 97 9.06 4.25 -11.97
N THR A 98 9.89 3.23 -11.92
CA THR A 98 11.18 3.27 -12.63
C THR A 98 10.98 2.88 -14.09
N ALA A 99 12.02 3.03 -14.91
CA ALA A 99 11.96 2.65 -16.33
C ALA A 99 11.61 1.17 -16.53
N SER A 100 12.02 0.29 -15.62
CA SER A 100 11.82 -1.16 -15.73
C SER A 100 10.80 -1.74 -14.73
N CYS A 101 10.52 -1.06 -13.61
CA CYS A 101 9.65 -1.58 -12.55
C CYS A 101 8.54 -0.58 -12.21
N TYR A 102 7.29 -0.99 -12.43
CA TYR A 102 6.11 -0.22 -12.07
C TYR A 102 5.78 -0.38 -10.58
N ALA A 103 5.75 -1.61 -10.07
CA ALA A 103 5.46 -1.89 -8.67
C ALA A 103 6.19 -3.13 -8.14
N VAL A 104 6.39 -3.17 -6.83
CA VAL A 104 6.98 -4.29 -6.08
C VAL A 104 6.00 -4.70 -5.00
N GLY A 105 5.81 -6.00 -4.81
CA GLY A 105 4.92 -6.54 -3.80
C GLY A 105 5.54 -7.65 -2.97
N ALA A 106 5.05 -7.79 -1.74
CA ALA A 106 5.39 -8.85 -0.81
C ALA A 106 4.12 -9.61 -0.42
N TRP A 107 4.12 -10.92 -0.61
CA TRP A 107 3.09 -11.84 -0.10
C TRP A 107 3.60 -12.54 1.16
N TYR A 108 2.75 -12.56 2.19
CA TYR A 108 3.09 -13.14 3.48
C TYR A 108 1.86 -13.68 4.20
N ASP A 109 2.08 -14.63 5.11
CA ASP A 109 1.08 -15.01 6.09
C ASP A 109 1.13 -14.00 7.26
N ARG A 110 0.01 -13.31 7.50
CA ARG A 110 -0.09 -12.32 8.60
C ARG A 110 -0.09 -12.99 9.97
N ASP A 111 -0.57 -14.22 10.05
CA ASP A 111 -0.69 -14.96 11.30
C ASP A 111 0.64 -15.63 11.69
N LEU A 112 1.66 -15.50 10.82
CA LEU A 112 3.07 -15.72 11.13
C LEU A 112 3.77 -14.38 11.41
N PRO A 113 3.95 -13.97 12.69
CA PRO A 113 4.46 -12.64 13.04
C PRO A 113 5.82 -12.31 12.41
N ILE A 114 6.68 -13.32 12.27
CA ILE A 114 8.00 -13.17 11.65
C ILE A 114 7.89 -12.80 10.17
N GLN A 115 6.89 -13.30 9.44
CA GLN A 115 6.68 -12.94 8.04
C GLN A 115 6.12 -11.53 7.91
N LEU A 116 5.16 -11.14 8.76
CA LEU A 116 4.64 -9.77 8.78
C LEU A 116 5.75 -8.74 9.06
N GLU A 117 6.61 -9.00 10.05
CA GLU A 117 7.73 -8.10 10.38
C GLU A 117 8.72 -8.01 9.21
N ARG A 118 9.08 -9.15 8.61
CA ARG A 118 10.00 -9.23 7.47
C ARG A 118 9.43 -8.53 6.24
N ALA A 119 8.17 -8.77 5.88
CA ALA A 119 7.51 -8.08 4.78
C ALA A 119 7.51 -6.56 5.01
N SER A 120 7.15 -6.12 6.22
CA SER A 120 7.13 -4.70 6.56
C SER A 120 8.53 -4.05 6.50
N TRP A 121 9.56 -4.77 6.93
CA TRP A 121 10.95 -4.28 6.94
C TRP A 121 11.55 -4.26 5.52
N THR A 122 11.42 -5.36 4.78
CA THR A 122 11.85 -5.49 3.39
C THR A 122 11.22 -4.40 2.53
N MET A 123 9.90 -4.21 2.62
CA MET A 123 9.19 -3.19 1.83
C MET A 123 9.64 -1.76 2.17
N ARG A 124 10.01 -1.47 3.43
CA ARG A 124 10.55 -0.18 3.82
C ARG A 124 11.94 0.09 3.23
N ILE A 125 12.77 -0.93 3.15
CA ILE A 125 14.11 -0.81 2.54
C ILE A 125 13.99 -0.66 1.03
N LEU A 126 13.20 -1.51 0.38
CA LEU A 126 13.00 -1.46 -1.07
C LEU A 126 12.40 -0.11 -1.49
N ALA A 127 11.43 0.42 -0.75
CA ALA A 127 10.89 1.76 -1.00
C ALA A 127 11.94 2.88 -0.86
N ARG A 128 12.92 2.72 0.04
CA ARG A 128 14.02 3.68 0.22
C ARG A 128 15.05 3.54 -0.90
N LEU A 129 15.38 2.32 -1.30
CA LEU A 129 16.32 2.04 -2.38
C LEU A 129 15.75 2.45 -3.75
N SER A 130 14.47 2.20 -4.01
CA SER A 130 13.80 2.60 -5.27
C SER A 130 13.75 4.12 -5.43
N ARG A 131 13.60 4.88 -4.34
CA ARG A 131 13.67 6.35 -4.36
C ARG A 131 15.07 6.86 -4.67
N LEU A 132 16.09 6.25 -4.05
CA LEU A 132 17.48 6.57 -4.39
C LEU A 132 17.78 6.24 -5.85
N GLN A 133 17.22 5.16 -6.37
CA GLN A 133 17.37 4.75 -7.78
C GLN A 133 16.66 5.74 -8.73
N HIS A 134 15.44 6.19 -8.40
CA HIS A 134 14.73 7.23 -9.15
C HIS A 134 15.42 8.60 -9.09
N GLU A 135 15.93 9.02 -7.93
CA GLU A 135 16.73 10.24 -7.76
C GLU A 135 18.06 10.18 -8.53
N PHE A 136 18.69 9.00 -8.60
CA PHE A 136 19.91 8.76 -9.38
C PHE A 136 19.63 8.79 -10.89
N GLU A 137 18.48 8.23 -11.33
CA GLU A 137 18.02 8.28 -12.73
C GLU A 137 17.62 9.71 -13.17
N LEU A 138 17.12 10.55 -12.25
CA LEU A 138 16.81 11.97 -12.52
C LEU A 138 18.06 12.86 -12.60
N PHE A 139 19.20 12.46 -12.01
CA PHE A 139 20.44 13.25 -11.93
C PHE A 139 21.58 12.74 -12.84
N TRP A 140 21.41 11.62 -13.55
CA TRP A 140 22.40 11.12 -14.52
C TRP A 140 21.92 11.32 -15.96
N PRO A 141 22.45 12.30 -16.71
CA PRO A 141 22.19 12.41 -18.14
C PRO A 141 22.85 11.23 -18.85
N ALA A 142 22.07 10.58 -19.73
CA ALA A 142 22.48 9.44 -20.52
C ALA A 142 23.88 9.58 -21.16
N HIS A 143 24.84 8.79 -20.68
CA HIS A 143 25.98 8.30 -21.47
C HIS A 143 26.55 7.05 -20.79
N ILE A 144 26.07 5.88 -21.22
CA ILE A 144 26.82 4.67 -21.59
C ILE A 144 25.72 3.70 -22.08
N GLY A 145 25.80 3.38 -23.37
CA GLY A 145 24.72 2.73 -24.10
C GLY A 145 24.35 1.35 -23.58
N CYS A 146 23.04 1.09 -23.56
CA CYS A 146 22.53 -0.18 -24.03
C CYS A 146 21.47 0.12 -25.09
N SER A 147 21.85 -0.08 -26.34
CA SER A 147 21.05 0.13 -27.53
C SER A 147 20.18 -1.10 -27.81
N SER A 148 19.01 -0.82 -28.40
CA SER A 148 18.06 -1.72 -29.08
C SER A 148 17.12 -2.50 -28.15
N ALA A 149 15.79 -2.46 -28.31
CA ALA A 149 15.06 -2.34 -29.56
C ALA A 149 13.84 -1.39 -29.47
N THR A 150 13.71 -0.67 -30.57
CA THR A 150 12.58 0.13 -31.05
C THR A 150 11.25 -0.63 -31.04
N GLY A 151 10.19 0.04 -30.57
CA GLY A 151 8.80 -0.36 -30.80
C GLY A 151 7.87 0.80 -30.50
N GLN A 152 7.37 1.45 -31.55
CA GLN A 152 6.36 2.51 -31.47
C GLN A 152 5.15 2.02 -30.65
N SER A 153 4.76 2.80 -29.63
CA SER A 153 3.51 2.59 -28.91
C SER A 153 2.33 2.89 -29.84
N PRO A 154 1.43 1.93 -30.11
CA PRO A 154 0.15 2.22 -30.74
C PRO A 154 -0.81 2.74 -29.69
N ARG A 155 -1.50 3.83 -30.02
CA ARG A 155 -2.74 4.25 -29.35
C ARG A 155 -3.79 3.18 -29.60
N GLU A 156 -4.15 2.41 -28.57
CA GLU A 156 -5.35 1.57 -28.63
C GLU A 156 -6.25 1.77 -27.42
N ASN A 157 -7.53 1.94 -27.73
CA ASN A 157 -8.63 2.27 -26.86
C ASN A 157 -9.01 1.07 -25.99
N TYR A 158 -8.90 1.20 -24.66
CA TYR A 158 -9.52 0.25 -23.75
C TYR A 158 -10.91 0.75 -23.33
N SER A 159 -11.94 0.17 -23.97
CA SER A 159 -13.33 0.26 -23.51
C SER A 159 -13.54 -0.76 -22.38
N PHE A 160 -13.71 -0.27 -21.16
CA PHE A 160 -14.22 -1.09 -20.05
C PHE A 160 -15.75 -1.02 -20.04
N SER A 161 -16.41 -2.13 -20.36
CA SER A 161 -17.83 -2.30 -20.07
C SER A 161 -17.97 -2.69 -18.59
N GLN A 162 -18.64 -1.84 -17.80
CA GLN A 162 -18.97 -2.10 -16.39
C GLN A 162 -20.26 -2.96 -16.31
N PRO A 163 -20.38 -3.92 -15.38
CA PRO A 163 -21.70 -4.31 -14.90
C PRO A 163 -22.17 -3.27 -13.87
N ALA A 164 -23.36 -2.74 -14.09
CA ALA A 164 -24.02 -1.77 -13.23
C ALA A 164 -24.29 -2.37 -11.85
N VAL A 165 -23.84 -1.70 -10.79
CA VAL A 165 -24.37 -1.88 -9.44
C VAL A 165 -25.06 -0.59 -9.07
N ASP A 166 -26.39 -0.61 -9.19
CA ASP A 166 -27.26 0.44 -8.72
C ASP A 166 -27.17 0.54 -7.19
N ARG A 167 -26.55 1.60 -6.67
CA ARG A 167 -26.82 2.11 -5.32
C ARG A 167 -26.77 3.63 -5.31
N GLU A 168 -27.88 4.22 -4.88
CA GLU A 168 -28.19 5.65 -4.77
C GLU A 168 -26.98 6.52 -4.40
N ALA A 169 -26.64 7.44 -5.31
CA ALA A 169 -25.53 8.36 -5.20
C ALA A 169 -25.83 9.48 -4.19
N SER A 170 -25.46 9.27 -2.93
CA SER A 170 -25.03 10.38 -2.08
C SER A 170 -23.75 10.98 -2.71
N ALA A 171 -23.69 12.30 -2.88
CA ALA A 171 -22.54 12.98 -3.47
C ALA A 171 -21.19 12.44 -2.94
N PRO A 172 -20.17 12.22 -3.79
CA PRO A 172 -18.90 11.64 -3.37
C PRO A 172 -18.27 12.53 -2.30
N ASN A 173 -17.98 11.93 -1.14
CA ASN A 173 -17.29 12.66 -0.08
C ASN A 173 -15.85 12.96 -0.49
N PRO A 174 -15.29 14.08 -0.04
CA PRO A 174 -13.92 14.42 -0.36
C PRO A 174 -12.95 13.43 0.30
N VAL A 175 -12.05 12.88 -0.51
CA VAL A 175 -11.12 11.81 -0.14
C VAL A 175 -10.04 12.34 0.80
N LEU A 176 -9.82 11.66 1.94
CA LEU A 176 -8.70 11.95 2.83
C LEU A 176 -7.40 11.36 2.28
N SER A 177 -6.40 12.20 2.00
CA SER A 177 -5.06 11.78 1.61
C SER A 177 -4.03 12.22 2.64
N VAL A 178 -3.11 11.33 3.00
CA VAL A 178 -2.05 11.61 3.99
C VAL A 178 -0.70 11.19 3.42
N ASP A 179 0.21 12.15 3.37
CA ASP A 179 1.58 12.00 2.92
C ASP A 179 2.50 12.10 4.14
N LEU A 180 2.93 10.94 4.61
CA LEU A 180 3.76 10.82 5.81
C LEU A 180 5.18 11.37 5.63
N GLU A 181 5.65 11.52 4.40
CA GLU A 181 7.01 11.95 4.09
C GLU A 181 7.12 13.47 4.08
N TYR A 182 6.17 14.14 3.43
CA TYR A 182 6.16 15.61 3.36
C TYR A 182 5.33 16.27 4.46
N HIS A 183 4.81 15.48 5.41
CA HIS A 183 3.90 15.93 6.46
C HIS A 183 2.68 16.68 5.90
N ARG A 184 2.08 16.15 4.82
CA ARG A 184 0.93 16.77 4.15
C ARG A 184 -0.33 15.95 4.36
N VAL A 185 -1.45 16.65 4.51
CA VAL A 185 -2.79 16.06 4.55
C VAL A 185 -3.67 16.85 3.61
N THR A 186 -4.50 16.18 2.82
CA THR A 186 -5.51 16.84 1.98
C THR A 186 -6.87 16.17 2.14
N ILE A 187 -7.92 16.96 1.86
CA ILE A 187 -9.30 16.49 1.74
C ILE A 187 -9.83 16.90 0.38
N GLY A 188 -10.02 15.91 -0.49
CA GLY A 188 -9.99 16.14 -1.93
C GLY A 188 -8.70 16.86 -2.29
N ASP A 189 -8.83 18.01 -2.96
CA ASP A 189 -7.69 18.84 -3.38
C ASP A 189 -7.29 19.92 -2.35
N LYS A 190 -7.94 19.97 -1.18
CA LYS A 190 -7.71 21.03 -0.19
C LYS A 190 -6.67 20.60 0.85
N PRO A 191 -5.52 21.30 0.97
CA PRO A 191 -4.54 21.00 2.00
C PRO A 191 -5.06 21.35 3.40
N VAL A 192 -4.79 20.47 4.36
CA VAL A 192 -5.18 20.61 5.76
C VAL A 192 -3.92 20.77 6.60
N ARG A 193 -3.84 21.88 7.35
CA ARG A 193 -2.74 22.13 8.29
C ARG A 193 -3.00 21.46 9.64
N LEU A 194 -2.09 20.58 10.03
CA LEU A 194 -2.06 19.94 11.34
C LEU A 194 -0.94 20.52 12.20
N THR A 195 -1.17 20.58 13.50
CA THR A 195 -0.11 20.80 14.49
C THR A 195 0.74 19.53 14.62
N ALA A 196 1.96 19.65 15.15
CA ALA A 196 2.83 18.49 15.37
C ALA A 196 2.14 17.39 16.21
N ARG A 197 1.34 17.77 17.20
CA ARG A 197 0.62 16.81 18.07
C ARG A 197 -0.55 16.12 17.34
N GLU A 198 -1.28 16.85 16.51
CA GLU A 198 -2.33 16.26 15.66
C GLU A 198 -1.73 15.33 14.60
N TRP A 199 -0.60 15.73 14.02
CA TRP A 199 0.17 14.93 13.07
C TRP A 199 0.61 13.60 13.67
N ASN A 200 1.19 13.60 14.87
CA ASN A 200 1.65 12.38 15.53
C ASN A 200 0.50 11.37 15.74
N ILE A 201 -0.66 11.84 16.19
CA ILE A 201 -1.85 10.97 16.31
C ILE A 201 -2.26 10.40 14.97
N LEU A 202 -2.38 11.26 13.95
CA LEU A 202 -2.79 10.83 12.62
C LEU A 202 -1.79 9.83 12.05
N GLN A 203 -0.48 10.03 12.28
CA GLN A 203 0.57 9.13 11.82
C GLN A 203 0.43 7.74 12.45
N VAL A 204 0.13 7.63 13.75
CA VAL A 204 -0.14 6.34 14.40
C VAL A 204 -1.36 5.66 13.78
N LEU A 205 -2.43 6.41 13.55
CA LEU A 205 -3.65 5.92 12.91
C LEU A 205 -3.40 5.46 11.46
N VAL A 206 -2.63 6.22 10.68
CA VAL A 206 -2.27 5.90 9.29
C VAL A 206 -1.37 4.67 9.20
N LYS A 207 -0.44 4.50 10.15
CA LYS A 207 0.37 3.27 10.25
C LYS A 207 -0.48 2.03 10.57
N ASN A 208 -1.67 2.23 11.15
CA ASN A 208 -2.59 1.18 11.59
C ASN A 208 -3.97 1.28 10.91
N VAL A 209 -4.03 1.69 9.63
CA VAL A 209 -5.29 1.78 8.88
C VAL A 209 -6.07 0.48 8.98
N GLY A 210 -7.38 0.58 9.22
CA GLY A 210 -8.29 -0.55 9.39
C GLY A 210 -8.24 -1.21 10.77
N ARG A 211 -7.18 -1.01 11.57
CA ARG A 211 -7.04 -1.57 12.91
C ARG A 211 -7.59 -0.62 13.97
N VAL A 212 -8.09 -1.20 15.07
CA VAL A 212 -8.52 -0.43 16.24
C VAL A 212 -7.34 -0.22 17.17
N ILE A 213 -7.04 1.03 17.49
CA ILE A 213 -5.96 1.41 18.40
C ILE A 213 -6.56 2.00 19.67
N GLY A 214 -6.18 1.41 20.81
CA GLY A 214 -6.64 1.85 22.12
C GLY A 214 -6.06 3.22 22.51
N PRO A 215 -6.76 4.02 23.34
CA PRO A 215 -6.28 5.35 23.72
C PRO A 215 -4.89 5.36 24.36
N ARG A 216 -4.57 4.35 25.19
CA ARG A 216 -3.25 4.20 25.81
C ARG A 216 -2.14 4.03 24.79
N GLN A 217 -2.35 3.08 23.87
CA GLN A 217 -1.40 2.78 22.81
C GLN A 217 -1.23 3.98 21.87
N LEU A 218 -2.33 4.62 21.50
CA LEU A 218 -2.32 5.81 20.65
C LEU A 218 -1.48 6.94 21.26
N LEU A 219 -1.60 7.15 22.57
CA LEU A 219 -0.85 8.14 23.31
C LEU A 219 0.65 7.77 23.41
N GLN A 220 0.95 6.52 23.75
CA GLN A 220 2.33 6.05 23.87
C GLN A 220 3.09 6.10 22.54
N GLU A 221 2.46 5.69 21.43
CA GLU A 221 3.11 5.70 20.12
C GLU A 221 3.30 7.12 19.56
N ALA A 222 2.41 8.07 19.89
CA ALA A 222 2.48 9.43 19.39
C ALA A 222 3.35 10.37 20.25
N TRP A 223 3.59 10.05 21.52
CA TRP A 223 4.32 10.92 22.46
C TRP A 223 5.45 10.26 23.25
N GLY A 224 5.44 8.94 23.44
CA GLY A 224 6.41 8.21 24.25
C GLY A 224 5.78 7.42 25.40
N PRO A 225 6.48 6.39 25.92
CA PRO A 225 5.96 5.47 26.94
C PRO A 225 5.59 6.14 28.27
N GLU A 226 6.18 7.29 28.59
CA GLU A 226 5.91 8.10 29.77
C GLU A 226 4.50 8.71 29.80
N TYR A 227 3.85 8.86 28.64
CA TYR A 227 2.48 9.37 28.51
C TYR A 227 1.47 8.21 28.52
N SER A 228 1.09 7.73 29.71
CA SER A 228 0.26 6.51 29.83
C SER A 228 -1.09 6.67 30.56
N ASN A 229 -1.30 7.78 31.28
CA ASN A 229 -2.51 8.01 32.10
C ASN A 229 -3.37 9.21 31.65
N GLU A 230 -3.02 9.83 30.52
CA GLU A 230 -3.60 11.10 30.04
C GLU A 230 -4.62 10.88 28.90
N PHE A 231 -5.57 9.95 29.08
CA PHE A 231 -6.51 9.52 28.02
C PHE A 231 -7.41 10.63 27.46
N ASP A 232 -7.67 11.67 28.24
CA ASP A 232 -8.49 12.81 27.81
C ASP A 232 -7.82 13.65 26.72
N TYR A 233 -6.48 13.61 26.64
CA TYR A 233 -5.74 14.27 25.57
C TYR A 233 -6.01 13.60 24.23
N VAL A 234 -6.03 12.27 24.17
CA VAL A 234 -6.37 11.54 22.94
C VAL A 234 -7.76 11.95 22.44
N ARG A 235 -8.76 11.99 23.33
CA ARG A 235 -10.12 12.44 22.97
C ARG A 235 -10.13 13.87 22.42
N ALA A 236 -9.38 14.78 23.03
CA ALA A 236 -9.27 16.16 22.55
C ALA A 236 -8.63 16.25 21.15
N TYR A 237 -7.55 15.51 20.91
CA TYR A 237 -6.87 15.50 19.60
C TYR A 237 -7.69 14.82 18.52
N ILE A 238 -8.38 13.71 18.82
CA ILE A 238 -9.32 13.09 17.89
C ILE A 238 -10.44 14.06 17.52
N ARG A 239 -10.98 14.82 18.49
CA ARG A 239 -11.99 15.85 18.21
C ARG A 239 -11.46 16.95 17.29
N ARG A 240 -10.20 17.39 17.50
CA ARG A 240 -9.56 18.39 16.64
C ARG A 240 -9.29 17.86 15.23
N LEU A 241 -8.80 16.63 15.13
CA LEU A 241 -8.60 15.96 13.84
C LEU A 241 -9.93 15.83 13.10
N ARG A 242 -11.00 15.34 13.73
CA ARG A 242 -12.31 15.24 13.09
C ARG A 242 -12.83 16.58 12.58
N LYS A 243 -12.65 17.66 13.34
CA LYS A 243 -13.02 19.02 12.88
C LYS A 243 -12.29 19.47 11.62
N LYS A 244 -11.07 18.97 11.41
CA LYS A 244 -10.25 19.31 10.24
C LYS A 244 -10.41 18.31 9.11
N LEU A 245 -10.71 17.06 9.45
CA LEU A 245 -10.62 15.92 8.54
C LEU A 245 -11.97 15.31 8.14
N GLU A 246 -13.06 15.69 8.79
CA GLU A 246 -14.38 15.15 8.50
C GLU A 246 -15.29 16.28 7.97
N SER A 247 -16.17 15.93 7.04
CA SER A 247 -17.24 16.82 6.60
C SER A 247 -18.23 17.11 7.74
N ASP A 248 -18.58 16.08 8.52
CA ASP A 248 -19.33 16.20 9.77
C ASP A 248 -18.57 15.52 10.93
N PRO A 249 -17.98 16.29 11.86
CA PRO A 249 -17.26 15.74 13.01
C PRO A 249 -18.12 14.92 13.97
N LYS A 250 -19.46 15.11 13.98
CA LYS A 250 -20.39 14.32 14.80
C LYS A 250 -20.70 12.97 14.18
N ASN A 251 -20.63 12.87 12.85
CA ASN A 251 -20.81 11.65 12.07
C ASN A 251 -19.54 11.35 11.27
N PRO A 252 -18.42 11.02 11.96
CA PRO A 252 -17.12 10.83 11.31
C PRO A 252 -17.14 9.61 10.40
N ARG A 253 -16.46 9.71 9.25
CA ARG A 253 -16.33 8.63 8.27
C ARG A 253 -14.93 8.05 8.21
N HIS A 254 -13.91 8.85 8.54
CA HIS A 254 -12.52 8.42 8.49
C HIS A 254 -12.03 7.92 9.84
N ILE A 255 -12.18 8.73 10.90
CA ILE A 255 -11.71 8.38 12.24
C ILE A 255 -12.90 7.86 13.05
N LEU A 256 -13.13 6.56 13.04
CA LEU A 256 -14.24 5.90 13.71
C LEU A 256 -13.93 5.61 15.19
N LEU A 257 -14.97 5.66 16.03
CA LEU A 257 -14.89 5.26 17.43
C LEU A 257 -15.45 3.86 17.58
N GLU A 258 -14.62 2.94 18.05
CA GLU A 258 -15.03 1.61 18.48
C GLU A 258 -15.26 1.65 19.99
N ARG A 259 -16.54 1.60 20.38
CA ARG A 259 -16.97 1.85 21.77
C ARG A 259 -16.26 0.89 22.73
N GLY A 260 -15.64 1.44 23.77
CA GLY A 260 -14.92 0.67 24.79
C GLY A 260 -13.54 0.16 24.36
N ILE A 261 -13.16 0.31 23.08
CA ILE A 261 -11.89 -0.22 22.55
C ILE A 261 -10.95 0.90 22.16
N GLY A 262 -11.37 1.82 21.27
CA GLY A 262 -10.48 2.86 20.78
C GLY A 262 -10.90 3.47 19.44
N TYR A 263 -9.92 3.83 18.62
CA TYR A 263 -10.13 4.51 17.35
C TYR A 263 -9.63 3.71 16.18
N ARG A 264 -10.34 3.77 15.07
CA ARG A 264 -9.97 3.14 13.80
C ARG A 264 -9.92 4.20 12.71
N LEU A 265 -8.87 4.18 11.90
CA LEU A 265 -8.85 4.95 10.66
C LEU A 265 -9.36 4.08 9.51
N VAL A 266 -10.33 4.60 8.78
CA VAL A 266 -10.86 4.00 7.54
C VAL A 266 -10.66 5.02 6.44
N LEU A 267 -10.06 4.59 5.33
CA LEU A 267 -9.97 5.39 4.13
C LEU A 267 -11.13 4.94 3.24
N GLN A 268 -12.22 5.70 3.22
CA GLN A 268 -13.34 5.37 2.34
C GLN A 268 -12.96 5.66 0.88
N ALA A 269 -13.25 4.70 0.01
CA ALA A 269 -13.12 4.81 -1.45
C ALA A 269 -14.26 5.66 -2.05
#